data_AF-A0A822Z0L6-F1
#
_entry.id   AF-A0A822Z0L6-F1
#
_cell.length_a   1.000
_cell.length_b   1.000
_cell.length_c   1.000
_cell.angle_alpha   90.00
_cell.angle_beta   90.00
_cell.angle_gamma   90.00
#
_symmetry.space_group_name_H-M   'P 1'
#
loop_
_entity.id
_entity.type
_entity.pdbx_description
1 polymer ?
#
loop_
_entity_poly.entity_id
_entity_poly.type
_entity_poly.pdbx_seq_one_letter_code
_entity_poly.pdbx_strand_id
1 'polypeptide(L)'
;MQLAASWRAELLWQDKCGPTLMSCRVGPTLLLLPGGARVSQCCCRVARLRVCLLLLCPQHTALYQLRFSPPSTCGGGTVSFVNGFSERDTLYYEDIEEREDARTPPIIQKIRAALAFWVEYIGYSVIEEQEHVYVNAALRRLLPNPNIWVLGNTKAKRLSIISFLILTTSNSPSDEGEEGRRIRDRGLNMWREPGNKKDKPLHGPFVAMLLNDLFGIQARGGCACAGPYGHILLDVKESLSLAFRSAIQKGYAGVKPGWTRVSFPYYMPMEEFEFILAAMEFIALYGQRFLPLYHFNWKTGNWTFKKKAFMDIQTGEERELDFSKLSIANKKSTGVVNKYASYLEIARNIANSLPKFPAQRKVPKDIDLSLVHFRV
;
A
#
# COMPACT_ATOMS: atom_id res chain seq x y z
N MET A 1 13.02 41.32 -9.96
CA MET A 1 11.79 42.06 -10.30
C MET A 1 10.88 41.10 -11.07
N GLN A 2 9.66 40.93 -10.56
CA GLN A 2 8.65 39.92 -10.90
C GLN A 2 8.13 39.98 -12.35
N LEU A 3 7.91 38.80 -12.95
CA LEU A 3 6.63 38.19 -13.37
C LEU A 3 5.92 38.85 -14.57
N ALA A 4 5.79 38.08 -15.66
CA ALA A 4 4.52 37.82 -16.35
C ALA A 4 4.77 36.98 -17.61
N ALA A 5 4.40 35.70 -17.60
CA ALA A 5 4.21 34.91 -18.81
C ALA A 5 2.80 34.31 -18.76
N SER A 6 1.88 35.00 -19.42
CA SER A 6 0.49 34.61 -19.65
C SER A 6 0.44 33.38 -20.55
N TRP A 7 -0.16 32.29 -20.08
CA TRP A 7 -0.68 31.23 -20.94
C TRP A 7 -2.21 31.32 -20.95
N ARG A 8 -2.76 31.94 -22.00
CA ARG A 8 -4.17 31.81 -22.39
C ARG A 8 -4.33 30.46 -23.09
N ALA A 9 -5.14 29.57 -22.53
CA ALA A 9 -5.70 28.45 -23.26
C ALA A 9 -7.17 28.80 -23.57
N GLU A 10 -7.42 29.20 -24.82
CA GLU A 10 -8.76 29.28 -25.41
C GLU A 10 -9.32 27.86 -25.55
N LEU A 11 -10.33 27.53 -24.75
CA LEU A 11 -11.17 26.36 -24.93
C LEU A 11 -12.44 26.78 -25.68
N LEU A 12 -12.37 26.71 -27.00
CA LEU A 12 -13.52 26.63 -27.90
C LEU A 12 -14.24 25.30 -27.64
N TRP A 13 -15.33 25.32 -26.88
CA TRP A 13 -16.35 24.27 -26.91
C TRP A 13 -17.62 24.88 -27.47
N GLN A 14 -17.84 24.63 -28.76
CA GLN A 14 -19.05 24.99 -29.49
C GLN A 14 -20.27 24.22 -28.96
N ASP A 15 -21.37 24.97 -28.86
CA ASP A 15 -22.74 24.55 -28.69
C ASP A 15 -23.12 23.34 -29.55
N LYS A 16 -23.50 22.22 -28.92
CA LYS A 16 -24.55 21.30 -29.40
C LYS A 16 -25.07 20.44 -28.23
N CYS A 17 -25.96 21.00 -27.42
CA CYS A 17 -26.98 20.24 -26.69
C CYS A 17 -28.05 21.23 -26.18
N GLY A 18 -29.16 21.32 -26.91
CA GLY A 18 -30.32 22.13 -26.52
C GLY A 18 -31.03 21.57 -25.28
N PRO A 19 -31.93 22.35 -24.65
CA PRO A 19 -32.58 21.97 -23.42
C PRO A 19 -33.73 21.00 -23.74
N THR A 20 -33.56 19.72 -23.45
CA THR A 20 -34.71 18.80 -23.42
C THR A 20 -34.75 18.16 -22.03
N LEU A 21 -35.82 18.49 -21.30
CA LEU A 21 -36.18 17.87 -20.03
C LEU A 21 -36.17 16.34 -20.16
N MET A 22 -35.43 15.65 -19.29
CA MET A 22 -35.73 14.25 -18.96
C MET A 22 -36.01 14.16 -17.46
N SER A 23 -37.31 14.17 -17.16
CA SER A 23 -37.90 13.80 -15.88
C SER A 23 -37.62 12.31 -15.61
N CYS A 24 -36.95 12.00 -14.51
CA CYS A 24 -36.88 10.65 -13.97
C CYS A 24 -38.18 10.34 -13.22
N ARG A 25 -39.17 9.73 -13.89
CA ARG A 25 -40.28 9.08 -13.20
C ARG A 25 -39.91 7.63 -12.87
N VAL A 26 -39.91 7.31 -11.58
CA VAL A 26 -39.84 5.95 -11.05
C VAL A 26 -41.25 5.37 -11.07
N GLY A 27 -41.46 4.32 -11.87
CA GLY A 27 -42.65 3.48 -11.84
C GLY A 27 -42.28 2.05 -12.22
N PRO A 28 -42.89 1.01 -11.61
CA PRO A 28 -42.52 -0.37 -11.87
C PRO A 28 -43.21 -0.84 -13.13
N THR A 29 -42.47 -0.95 -14.23
CA THR A 29 -42.96 -1.68 -15.41
C THR A 29 -41.84 -2.54 -15.94
N LEU A 30 -42.01 -3.84 -15.71
CA LEU A 30 -41.14 -4.90 -16.19
C LEU A 30 -41.26 -4.95 -17.72
N LEU A 31 -40.22 -4.51 -18.43
CA LEU A 31 -40.07 -4.70 -19.87
C LEU A 31 -38.76 -5.45 -20.11
N LEU A 32 -38.89 -6.75 -20.34
CA LEU A 32 -37.84 -7.62 -20.85
C LEU A 32 -37.66 -7.34 -22.35
N LEU A 33 -36.45 -6.96 -22.75
CA LEU A 33 -35.98 -7.03 -24.14
C LEU A 33 -34.61 -7.74 -24.21
N PRO A 34 -34.30 -8.42 -25.32
CA PRO A 34 -33.22 -9.40 -25.40
C PRO A 34 -31.89 -8.77 -25.79
N GLY A 35 -30.78 -9.27 -25.21
CA GLY A 35 -29.41 -8.89 -25.59
C GLY A 35 -28.70 -8.05 -24.52
N GLY A 36 -28.02 -8.72 -23.59
CA GLY A 36 -27.40 -8.09 -22.42
C GLY A 36 -26.10 -7.33 -22.69
N ALA A 37 -26.05 -6.07 -22.28
CA ALA A 37 -24.84 -5.37 -21.85
C ALA A 37 -25.19 -4.25 -20.85
N ARG A 38 -24.62 -4.32 -19.64
CA ARG A 38 -24.79 -3.32 -18.57
C ARG A 38 -23.88 -2.12 -18.81
N VAL A 39 -24.44 -0.91 -18.88
CA VAL A 39 -23.70 0.36 -18.76
C VAL A 39 -24.29 1.17 -17.61
N SER A 40 -23.58 1.19 -16.48
CA SER A 40 -23.85 2.11 -15.36
C SER A 40 -22.60 2.16 -14.49
N GLN A 41 -21.70 3.11 -14.78
CA GLN A 41 -20.65 3.53 -13.84
C GLN A 41 -19.86 4.80 -14.23
N CYS A 42 -20.10 5.43 -15.39
CA CYS A 42 -19.26 6.55 -15.83
C CYS A 42 -19.62 7.94 -15.26
N CYS A 43 -20.89 8.24 -14.93
CA CYS A 43 -21.24 9.59 -14.43
C CYS A 43 -20.81 9.90 -12.98
N CYS A 44 -20.50 8.90 -12.15
CA CYS A 44 -20.17 9.12 -10.73
C CYS A 44 -18.73 9.56 -10.45
N ARG A 45 -17.80 9.50 -11.41
CA ARG A 45 -16.37 9.78 -11.14
C ARG A 45 -15.97 11.25 -11.26
N VAL A 46 -16.60 12.02 -12.15
CA VAL A 46 -16.23 13.44 -12.36
C VAL A 46 -16.85 14.34 -11.28
N ALA A 47 -18.02 13.98 -10.75
CA ALA A 47 -18.67 14.72 -9.65
C ALA A 47 -17.89 14.64 -8.32
N ARG A 48 -17.16 13.55 -8.05
CA ARG A 48 -16.45 13.37 -6.77
C ARG A 48 -15.24 14.28 -6.57
N LEU A 49 -14.56 14.73 -7.63
CA LEU A 49 -13.40 15.62 -7.48
C LEU A 49 -13.79 17.08 -7.22
N ARG A 50 -14.93 17.54 -7.78
CA ARG A 50 -15.46 18.89 -7.51
C ARG A 50 -15.99 19.02 -6.07
N VAL A 51 -16.59 17.97 -5.52
CA VAL A 51 -17.17 17.96 -4.17
C VAL A 51 -16.12 18.10 -3.07
N CYS A 52 -14.92 17.54 -3.24
CA CYS A 52 -13.83 17.78 -2.26
C CYS A 52 -13.42 19.26 -2.25
N LEU A 53 -13.35 19.93 -3.39
CA LEU A 53 -12.95 21.34 -3.42
C LEU A 53 -14.04 22.28 -2.87
N LEU A 54 -15.32 21.91 -3.04
CA LEU A 54 -16.49 22.71 -2.66
C LEU A 54 -16.90 22.59 -1.18
N LEU A 55 -16.42 21.60 -0.44
CA LEU A 55 -16.67 21.51 1.02
C LEU A 55 -15.51 22.06 1.86
N LEU A 56 -14.39 22.38 1.23
CA LEU A 56 -13.10 22.67 1.89
C LEU A 56 -12.63 24.12 1.73
N CYS A 57 -13.37 24.96 1.00
CA CYS A 57 -13.02 26.36 0.79
C CYS A 57 -14.27 27.25 0.90
N PRO A 58 -14.81 27.46 2.11
CA PRO A 58 -16.06 28.19 2.33
C PRO A 58 -16.03 29.64 1.76
N GLN A 59 -14.84 30.24 1.69
CA GLN A 59 -14.72 31.68 1.42
C GLN A 59 -14.58 32.06 -0.07
N HIS A 60 -14.63 31.11 -1.01
CA HIS A 60 -14.42 31.43 -2.42
C HIS A 60 -15.69 31.23 -3.25
N THR A 61 -16.55 32.26 -3.27
CA THR A 61 -17.79 32.33 -4.08
C THR A 61 -17.58 31.96 -5.57
N ALA A 62 -16.36 32.10 -6.10
CA ALA A 62 -16.04 31.68 -7.47
C ALA A 62 -16.07 30.16 -7.70
N LEU A 63 -15.96 29.34 -6.64
CA LEU A 63 -16.11 27.88 -6.74
C LEU A 63 -17.57 27.48 -6.92
N TYR A 64 -18.50 28.24 -6.34
CA TYR A 64 -19.93 27.99 -6.41
C TYR A 64 -20.60 28.84 -7.49
N GLN A 65 -20.43 28.46 -8.76
CA GLN A 65 -21.01 29.17 -9.92
C GLN A 65 -22.53 29.04 -10.06
N LEU A 66 -23.23 28.66 -9.00
CA LEU A 66 -24.57 28.09 -9.04
C LEU A 66 -25.52 28.89 -8.15
N ARG A 67 -25.64 30.21 -8.32
CA ARG A 67 -26.48 31.03 -7.41
C ARG A 67 -27.95 30.58 -7.38
N PHE A 68 -28.50 30.08 -8.48
CA PHE A 68 -29.94 29.75 -8.61
C PHE A 68 -30.23 28.29 -8.97
N SER A 69 -29.25 27.39 -8.89
CA SER A 69 -29.48 25.98 -9.25
C SER A 69 -29.72 25.13 -8.00
N PRO A 70 -30.39 23.97 -8.15
CA PRO A 70 -30.39 22.93 -7.12
C PRO A 70 -28.95 22.53 -6.73
N PRO A 71 -28.78 21.95 -5.54
CA PRO A 71 -27.48 21.53 -5.01
C PRO A 71 -26.78 20.55 -5.97
N SER A 72 -25.45 20.58 -5.92
CA SER A 72 -24.61 19.88 -6.90
C SER A 72 -24.68 18.35 -6.79
N THR A 73 -25.23 17.82 -5.68
CA THR A 73 -25.36 16.38 -5.45
C THR A 73 -26.74 16.00 -4.88
N CYS A 74 -27.28 14.87 -5.34
CA CYS A 74 -28.54 14.32 -4.84
C CYS A 74 -28.38 13.89 -3.37
N GLY A 75 -29.19 14.46 -2.47
CA GLY A 75 -29.12 14.22 -1.02
C GLY A 75 -28.58 15.40 -0.20
N GLY A 76 -28.07 16.44 -0.86
CA GLY A 76 -27.86 17.78 -0.28
C GLY A 76 -29.02 18.72 -0.63
N GLY A 77 -29.05 19.91 -0.02
CA GLY A 77 -30.11 20.91 -0.24
C GLY A 77 -30.85 21.26 1.03
N THR A 78 -30.32 22.17 1.85
CA THR A 78 -31.20 22.83 2.82
C THR A 78 -32.19 23.70 2.03
N VAL A 79 -33.47 23.34 2.16
CA VAL A 79 -34.60 23.95 1.45
C VAL A 79 -35.49 24.62 2.47
N SER A 80 -35.93 25.84 2.17
CA SER A 80 -36.95 26.53 2.95
C SER A 80 -38.33 25.93 2.66
N PHE A 81 -38.57 25.48 1.43
CA PHE A 81 -39.83 24.88 1.02
C PHE A 81 -39.64 23.85 -0.09
N VAL A 82 -40.27 22.68 0.04
CA VAL A 82 -40.30 21.63 -0.99
C VAL A 82 -41.67 21.59 -1.62
N ASN A 83 -41.74 21.80 -2.93
CA ASN A 83 -42.97 21.66 -3.69
C ASN A 83 -43.08 20.23 -4.25
N GLY A 84 -44.19 19.55 -3.97
CA GLY A 84 -44.45 18.17 -4.44
C GLY A 84 -44.92 18.05 -5.89
N PHE A 85 -45.23 19.16 -6.57
CA PHE A 85 -45.79 19.19 -7.92
C PHE A 85 -44.78 19.63 -8.98
N SER A 86 -43.85 20.52 -8.62
CA SER A 86 -42.87 21.11 -9.54
C SER A 86 -41.55 21.40 -8.83
N GLU A 87 -40.45 20.85 -9.34
CA GLU A 87 -39.10 21.05 -8.80
C GLU A 87 -38.64 22.51 -8.90
N ARG A 88 -39.18 23.28 -9.86
CA ARG A 88 -38.83 24.70 -10.08
C ARG A 88 -39.34 25.63 -8.99
N ASP A 89 -40.35 25.18 -8.25
CA ASP A 89 -41.00 25.93 -7.17
C ASP A 89 -40.49 25.52 -5.78
N THR A 90 -39.43 24.70 -5.72
CA THR A 90 -38.71 24.38 -4.49
C THR A 90 -37.79 25.56 -4.13
N LEU A 91 -37.98 26.11 -2.93
CA LEU A 91 -37.19 27.25 -2.45
C LEU A 91 -35.98 26.74 -1.66
N TYR A 92 -34.80 27.08 -2.15
CA TYR A 92 -33.53 26.77 -1.51
C TYR A 92 -33.04 27.97 -0.68
N TYR A 93 -32.22 27.72 0.33
CA TYR A 93 -31.53 28.78 1.06
C TYR A 93 -30.61 29.57 0.12
N GLU A 94 -30.53 30.89 0.33
CA GLU A 94 -29.64 31.77 -0.46
C GLU A 94 -28.16 31.59 -0.09
N ASP A 95 -27.89 31.22 1.17
CA ASP A 95 -26.54 30.86 1.60
C ASP A 95 -26.11 29.55 0.92
N ILE A 96 -25.00 29.64 0.18
CA ILE A 96 -24.56 28.56 -0.69
C ILE A 96 -24.00 27.38 0.09
N GLU A 97 -23.43 27.63 1.28
CA GLU A 97 -22.87 26.60 2.15
C GLU A 97 -23.99 25.81 2.80
N GLU A 98 -24.98 26.49 3.39
CA GLU A 98 -26.17 25.86 3.96
C GLU A 98 -26.95 25.06 2.91
N ARG A 99 -27.02 25.57 1.68
CA ARG A 99 -27.71 24.89 0.58
C ARG A 99 -26.98 23.64 0.10
N GLU A 100 -25.65 23.63 0.03
CA GLU A 100 -24.89 22.43 -0.34
C GLU A 100 -24.78 21.41 0.81
N ASP A 101 -25.08 21.85 2.03
CA ASP A 101 -25.12 20.98 3.20
C ASP A 101 -26.40 20.13 3.27
N ALA A 102 -26.32 19.06 4.06
CA ALA A 102 -27.48 18.23 4.38
C ALA A 102 -28.20 18.77 5.63
N ARG A 103 -29.53 18.58 5.70
CA ARG A 103 -30.37 19.02 6.83
C ARG A 103 -29.83 18.54 8.20
N THR A 104 -29.26 17.33 8.24
CA THR A 104 -28.42 16.90 9.37
C THR A 104 -26.97 16.93 8.89
N PRO A 105 -26.20 17.98 9.23
CA PRO A 105 -24.83 18.09 8.77
C PRO A 105 -23.99 16.94 9.34
N PRO A 106 -22.97 16.46 8.61
CA PRO A 106 -22.04 15.46 9.10
C PRO A 106 -21.05 16.10 10.10
N ILE A 107 -21.55 16.49 11.29
CA ILE A 107 -20.84 17.30 12.29
C ILE A 107 -19.48 16.69 12.64
N ILE A 108 -19.43 15.37 12.89
CA ILE A 108 -18.19 14.68 13.26
C ILE A 108 -17.18 14.69 12.10
N GLN A 109 -17.64 14.55 10.85
CA GLN A 109 -16.79 14.60 9.67
C GLN A 109 -16.25 16.01 9.47
N LYS A 110 -17.07 17.05 9.69
CA LYS A 110 -16.64 18.46 9.65
C LYS A 110 -15.60 18.77 10.70
N ILE A 111 -15.79 18.31 11.94
CA ILE A 111 -14.79 18.45 13.01
C ILE A 111 -13.48 17.74 12.62
N ARG A 112 -13.55 16.51 12.11
CA ARG A 112 -12.35 15.78 11.65
C ARG A 112 -11.64 16.48 10.50
N ALA A 113 -12.38 17.03 9.54
CA ALA A 113 -11.81 17.79 8.43
C ALA A 113 -11.14 19.08 8.94
N ALA A 114 -11.81 19.83 9.82
CA ALA A 114 -11.23 21.03 10.44
C ALA A 114 -9.94 20.72 11.21
N LEU A 115 -9.90 19.63 11.98
CA LEU A 115 -8.68 19.17 12.65
C LEU A 115 -7.61 18.68 11.68
N ALA A 116 -7.98 18.11 10.53
CA ALA A 116 -7.01 17.76 9.49
C ALA A 116 -6.37 18.99 8.87
N PHE A 117 -7.13 20.08 8.68
CA PHE A 117 -6.56 21.37 8.26
C PHE A 117 -5.65 21.99 9.32
N TRP A 118 -5.81 21.63 10.60
CA TRP A 118 -4.85 22.08 11.60
C TRP A 118 -3.42 21.56 11.36
N VAL A 119 -3.26 20.48 10.58
CA VAL A 119 -1.95 20.02 10.11
C VAL A 119 -1.25 21.08 9.26
N GLU A 120 -1.98 21.95 8.55
CA GLU A 120 -1.39 23.07 7.80
C GLU A 120 -0.63 24.05 8.71
N TYR A 121 -1.01 24.19 9.99
CA TYR A 121 -0.28 25.02 10.95
C TYR A 121 1.10 24.46 11.32
N ILE A 122 1.33 23.15 11.16
CA ILE A 122 2.67 22.56 11.33
C ILE A 122 3.61 23.09 10.24
N GLY A 123 3.07 23.37 9.06
CA GLY A 123 3.81 23.88 7.91
C GLY A 123 4.49 22.78 7.10
N TYR A 124 4.45 22.91 5.77
CA TYR A 124 5.01 21.93 4.84
C TYR A 124 6.51 21.71 5.02
N SER A 125 7.27 22.77 5.35
CA SER A 125 8.72 22.69 5.54
C SER A 125 9.10 21.80 6.72
N VAL A 126 8.36 21.88 7.83
CA VAL A 126 8.63 21.07 9.04
C VAL A 126 8.31 19.59 8.78
N ILE A 127 7.19 19.33 8.09
CA ILE A 127 6.81 17.97 7.68
C ILE A 127 7.88 17.38 6.76
N GLU A 128 8.31 18.15 5.75
CA GLU A 128 9.33 17.73 4.80
C GLU A 128 10.68 17.46 5.50
N GLU A 129 11.11 18.33 6.42
CA GLU A 129 12.34 18.15 7.19
C GLU A 129 12.29 16.85 8.02
N GLN A 130 11.18 16.60 8.72
CA GLN A 130 11.02 15.39 9.53
C GLN A 130 10.98 14.11 8.68
N GLU A 131 10.26 14.13 7.55
CA GLU A 131 10.27 13.01 6.60
C GLU A 131 11.66 12.76 6.02
N HIS A 132 12.43 13.84 5.79
CA HIS A 132 13.83 13.76 5.38
C HIS A 132 14.72 13.12 6.44
N VAL A 133 14.52 13.43 7.73
CA VAL A 133 15.24 12.78 8.83
C VAL A 133 15.01 11.27 8.80
N TYR A 134 13.74 10.83 8.70
CA TYR A 134 13.39 9.41 8.66
C TYR A 134 13.96 8.69 7.44
N VAL A 135 13.80 9.25 6.24
CA VAL A 135 14.28 8.58 5.02
C VAL A 135 15.80 8.46 5.00
N ASN A 136 16.51 9.49 5.47
CA ASN A 136 17.98 9.47 5.54
C ASN A 136 18.49 8.51 6.60
N ALA A 137 17.83 8.41 7.75
CA ALA A 137 18.14 7.42 8.78
C ALA A 137 17.89 5.98 8.27
N ALA A 138 16.75 5.74 7.62
CA ALA A 138 16.41 4.44 7.06
C ALA A 138 17.40 4.01 5.98
N LEU A 139 17.76 4.91 5.05
CA LEU A 139 18.74 4.60 4.00
C LEU A 139 20.12 4.28 4.58
N ARG A 140 20.60 5.07 5.57
CA ARG A 140 21.88 4.79 6.25
C ARG A 140 21.93 3.42 6.89
N ARG A 141 20.81 2.94 7.44
CA ARG A 141 20.72 1.64 8.10
C ARG A 141 20.52 0.48 7.13
N LEU A 142 19.69 0.65 6.11
CA LEU A 142 19.28 -0.44 5.22
C LEU A 142 20.26 -0.68 4.07
N LEU A 143 20.94 0.35 3.54
CA LEU A 143 21.84 0.22 2.40
C LEU A 143 23.06 -0.70 2.65
N PRO A 144 23.68 -0.72 3.85
CA PRO A 144 24.76 -1.65 4.15
C PRO A 144 24.32 -3.12 4.22
N ASN A 145 23.03 -3.41 4.34
CA ASN A 145 22.54 -4.78 4.50
C ASN A 145 22.52 -5.52 3.14
N PRO A 146 23.32 -6.60 2.96
CA PRO A 146 23.44 -7.28 1.67
C PRO A 146 22.17 -8.02 1.23
N ASN A 147 21.25 -8.29 2.17
CA ASN A 147 20.01 -9.03 1.93
C ASN A 147 18.83 -8.10 1.65
N ILE A 148 19.01 -6.78 1.75
CA ILE A 148 17.98 -5.79 1.45
C ILE A 148 18.42 -5.00 0.21
N TRP A 149 17.57 -5.02 -0.81
CA TRP A 149 17.79 -4.17 -1.98
C TRP A 149 16.75 -3.07 -2.00
N VAL A 150 17.19 -1.84 -1.67
CA VAL A 150 16.35 -0.64 -1.79
C VAL A 150 16.23 -0.24 -3.26
N LEU A 151 14.99 -0.07 -3.72
CA LEU A 151 14.66 0.25 -5.10
C LEU A 151 14.58 1.77 -5.34
N GLY A 152 14.90 2.15 -6.57
CA GLY A 152 14.89 3.53 -7.05
C GLY A 152 16.15 4.30 -6.68
N ASN A 153 16.18 5.57 -7.07
CA ASN A 153 17.32 6.43 -6.78
C ASN A 153 17.40 6.73 -5.26
N THR A 154 18.55 6.43 -4.66
CA THR A 154 18.81 6.66 -3.22
C THR A 154 19.41 8.02 -2.93
N LYS A 155 19.84 8.76 -3.95
CA LYS A 155 20.44 10.10 -3.84
C LYS A 155 19.44 11.23 -4.11
N ALA A 156 18.40 10.97 -4.90
CA ALA A 156 17.38 11.97 -5.22
C ALA A 156 16.49 12.27 -4.00
N LYS A 157 16.00 13.51 -3.91
CA LYS A 157 14.96 13.92 -2.97
C LYS A 157 13.73 13.01 -3.16
N ARG A 158 13.22 12.46 -2.05
CA ARG A 158 12.12 11.50 -2.06
C ARG A 158 11.30 11.63 -0.80
N LEU A 159 10.02 11.26 -0.92
CA LEU A 159 9.15 11.06 0.23
C LEU A 159 9.72 9.95 1.13
N SER A 160 9.30 9.92 2.39
CA SER A 160 9.65 8.94 3.41
C SER A 160 9.07 7.54 3.14
N ILE A 161 9.09 7.09 1.88
CA ILE A 161 8.62 5.79 1.41
C ILE A 161 9.81 4.99 0.89
N ILE A 162 10.07 3.86 1.54
CA ILE A 162 11.11 2.91 1.14
C ILE A 162 10.45 1.75 0.41
N SER A 163 10.84 1.57 -0.85
CA SER A 163 10.51 0.41 -1.66
C SER A 163 11.70 -0.52 -1.69
N PHE A 164 11.53 -1.80 -1.40
CA PHE A 164 12.63 -2.74 -1.23
C PHE A 164 12.26 -4.18 -1.61
N LEU A 165 13.30 -4.96 -1.91
CA LEU A 165 13.26 -6.41 -2.04
C LEU A 165 14.10 -7.04 -0.94
N ILE A 166 13.67 -8.21 -0.48
CA ILE A 166 14.46 -9.05 0.42
C ILE A 166 15.05 -10.19 -0.39
N LEU A 167 16.37 -10.26 -0.46
CA LEU A 167 17.10 -11.31 -1.16
C LEU A 167 17.22 -12.54 -0.26
N THR A 168 17.09 -13.71 -0.87
CA THR A 168 17.26 -14.99 -0.16
C THR A 168 18.69 -15.50 -0.34
N THR A 169 19.08 -16.45 0.50
CA THR A 169 20.38 -17.12 0.37
C THR A 169 20.19 -18.61 0.13
N SER A 170 21.12 -19.19 -0.62
CA SER A 170 21.20 -20.63 -0.86
C SER A 170 22.56 -21.14 -0.43
N ASN A 171 22.60 -22.31 0.20
CA ASN A 171 23.84 -23.08 0.32
C ASN A 171 23.98 -23.96 -0.92
N SER A 172 24.90 -23.58 -1.82
CA SER A 172 25.50 -24.55 -2.73
C SER A 172 26.68 -25.22 -2.01
N PRO A 173 26.84 -26.54 -2.09
CA PRO A 173 28.14 -27.15 -1.80
C PRO A 173 29.08 -26.71 -2.94
N SER A 174 29.86 -25.65 -2.72
CA SER A 174 30.87 -25.22 -3.68
C SER A 174 32.21 -25.79 -3.25
N ASP A 175 32.75 -26.65 -4.12
CA ASP A 175 34.16 -26.94 -4.40
C ASP A 175 35.21 -26.36 -3.42
N GLU A 176 35.99 -27.27 -2.85
CA GLU A 176 37.31 -26.96 -2.34
C GLU A 176 38.19 -26.42 -3.49
N GLY A 177 38.47 -25.12 -3.48
CA GLY A 177 39.49 -24.54 -4.35
C GLY A 177 39.19 -23.12 -4.79
N GLU A 178 39.59 -22.14 -3.99
CA GLU A 178 40.59 -21.14 -4.36
C GLU A 178 40.72 -20.06 -3.26
N GLU A 179 41.88 -20.11 -2.62
CA GLU A 179 42.43 -19.17 -1.64
C GLU A 179 42.66 -17.80 -2.30
N GLY A 180 42.14 -16.69 -1.73
CA GLY A 180 42.45 -15.38 -2.31
C GLY A 180 41.87 -14.14 -1.61
N ARG A 181 42.64 -13.61 -0.64
CA ARG A 181 42.66 -12.19 -0.20
C ARG A 181 41.60 -11.74 0.82
N ARG A 182 41.92 -11.99 2.09
CA ARG A 182 41.34 -11.34 3.27
C ARG A 182 41.69 -9.84 3.29
N ILE A 183 40.68 -8.97 3.32
CA ILE A 183 40.82 -7.61 3.86
C ILE A 183 40.16 -7.61 5.24
N ARG A 184 41.00 -7.41 6.27
CA ARG A 184 40.57 -7.17 7.65
C ARG A 184 40.03 -5.74 7.72
N ASP A 185 38.74 -5.60 8.01
CA ASP A 185 38.23 -4.37 8.59
C ASP A 185 37.54 -4.70 9.92
N ARG A 186 38.08 -4.13 11.01
CA ARG A 186 37.58 -4.29 12.37
C ARG A 186 36.50 -3.23 12.60
N GLY A 187 35.28 -3.57 12.24
CA GLY A 187 34.06 -2.94 12.73
C GLY A 187 33.12 -4.06 13.17
N LEU A 188 32.40 -3.86 14.27
CA LEU A 188 31.50 -4.83 14.91
C LEU A 188 30.42 -5.35 13.92
N ASN A 189 30.72 -6.40 13.15
CA ASN A 189 29.80 -6.99 12.18
C ASN A 189 28.78 -7.90 12.89
N MET A 190 27.62 -7.33 13.22
CA MET A 190 26.50 -8.00 13.90
C MET A 190 25.61 -8.84 12.96
N TRP A 191 26.12 -9.30 11.82
CA TRP A 191 25.37 -10.07 10.82
C TRP A 191 26.12 -11.36 10.45
N ARG A 192 25.85 -12.45 11.17
CA ARG A 192 26.24 -13.82 10.79
C ARG A 192 24.95 -14.64 10.88
N GLU A 193 24.31 -15.05 9.78
CA GLU A 193 24.73 -16.10 8.85
C GLU A 193 24.21 -15.84 7.41
N PRO A 194 25.04 -15.49 6.42
CA PRO A 194 24.64 -15.59 5.01
C PRO A 194 25.08 -16.94 4.42
N GLY A 195 24.17 -17.62 3.71
CA GLY A 195 24.57 -18.69 2.79
C GLY A 195 25.46 -18.15 1.67
N ASN A 196 26.30 -19.00 1.07
CA ASN A 196 27.40 -18.58 0.19
C ASN A 196 26.96 -17.90 -1.12
N LYS A 197 25.68 -17.95 -1.51
CA LYS A 197 25.18 -17.36 -2.77
C LYS A 197 23.82 -16.65 -2.59
N LYS A 198 23.68 -15.47 -3.21
CA LYS A 198 22.40 -14.75 -3.33
C LYS A 198 21.48 -15.50 -4.30
N ASP A 199 20.24 -15.72 -3.86
CA ASP A 199 19.16 -16.38 -4.60
C ASP A 199 18.02 -15.38 -4.86
N LYS A 200 16.95 -15.84 -5.53
CA LYS A 200 15.79 -15.03 -5.91
C LYS A 200 15.18 -14.31 -4.70
N PRO A 201 14.67 -13.07 -4.86
CA PRO A 201 14.03 -12.35 -3.77
C PRO A 201 12.79 -13.05 -3.23
N LEU A 202 12.39 -12.72 -2.01
CA LEU A 202 11.08 -13.02 -1.49
C LEU A 202 10.01 -12.22 -2.24
N HIS A 203 8.84 -12.83 -2.43
CA HIS A 203 7.71 -12.17 -3.07
C HIS A 203 7.23 -10.96 -2.24
N GLY A 204 7.02 -9.79 -2.86
CA GLY A 204 6.66 -8.57 -2.14
C GLY A 204 5.43 -8.70 -1.21
N PRO A 205 4.30 -9.25 -1.70
CA PRO A 205 3.16 -9.59 -0.86
C PRO A 205 3.46 -10.57 0.28
N PHE A 206 4.43 -11.48 0.13
CA PHE A 206 4.83 -12.37 1.22
C PHE A 206 5.56 -11.61 2.33
N VAL A 207 6.51 -10.75 1.98
CA VAL A 207 7.21 -9.90 2.95
C VAL A 207 6.23 -8.97 3.68
N ALA A 208 5.27 -8.40 2.97
CA ALA A 208 4.22 -7.58 3.58
C ALA A 208 3.36 -8.39 4.58
N MET A 209 3.07 -9.65 4.24
CA MET A 209 2.34 -10.55 5.13
C MET A 209 3.16 -10.91 6.38
N LEU A 210 4.47 -11.16 6.25
CA LEU A 210 5.35 -11.39 7.41
C LEU A 210 5.43 -10.17 8.33
N LEU A 211 5.54 -8.96 7.77
CA LEU A 211 5.50 -7.71 8.53
C LEU A 211 4.21 -7.58 9.35
N ASN A 212 3.07 -7.94 8.74
CA ASN A 212 1.78 -7.92 9.40
C ASN A 212 1.66 -9.00 10.49
N ASP A 213 1.93 -10.26 10.14
CA ASP A 213 1.63 -11.40 11.00
C ASP A 213 2.58 -11.52 12.19
N LEU A 214 3.85 -11.14 12.02
CA LEU A 214 4.86 -11.22 13.09
C LEU A 214 4.96 -9.95 13.93
N PHE A 215 4.72 -8.78 13.33
CA PHE A 215 5.02 -7.49 13.94
C PHE A 215 3.85 -6.50 13.99
N GLY A 216 2.72 -6.83 13.35
CA GLY A 216 1.57 -5.92 13.24
C GLY A 216 1.84 -4.71 12.33
N ILE A 217 2.87 -4.76 11.49
CA ILE A 217 3.26 -3.65 10.61
C ILE A 217 2.52 -3.79 9.28
N GLN A 218 1.69 -2.80 8.95
CA GLN A 218 0.95 -2.76 7.70
C GLN A 218 1.83 -2.20 6.57
N ALA A 219 2.34 -3.09 5.73
CA ALA A 219 3.07 -2.74 4.52
C ALA A 219 2.23 -3.01 3.27
N ARG A 220 2.66 -2.44 2.12
CA ARG A 220 2.07 -2.77 0.81
C ARG A 220 3.05 -3.61 0.01
N GLY A 221 2.62 -4.80 -0.40
CA GLY A 221 3.37 -5.67 -1.31
C GLY A 221 2.74 -5.70 -2.71
N GLY A 222 3.57 -5.69 -3.75
CA GLY A 222 3.15 -5.87 -5.15
C GLY A 222 3.71 -4.82 -6.09
N CYS A 223 3.23 -4.82 -7.33
CA CYS A 223 3.60 -3.82 -8.33
C CYS A 223 2.91 -2.49 -8.04
N ALA A 224 3.64 -1.37 -8.13
CA ALA A 224 3.03 -0.05 -8.10
C ALA A 224 2.14 0.20 -9.33
N CYS A 225 1.16 1.10 -9.23
CA CYS A 225 0.29 1.49 -10.35
C CYS A 225 1.07 2.09 -11.54
N ALA A 226 2.34 2.41 -11.36
CA ALA A 226 3.27 2.83 -12.41
C ALA A 226 4.03 1.61 -12.99
N GLY A 227 3.33 0.78 -13.77
CA GLY A 227 3.88 -0.44 -14.37
C GLY A 227 5.20 -0.23 -15.15
N PRO A 228 5.31 0.77 -16.05
CA PRO A 228 6.55 1.01 -16.79
C PRO A 228 7.76 1.32 -15.90
N TYR A 229 7.55 2.10 -14.82
CA TYR A 229 8.60 2.38 -13.86
C TYR A 229 9.01 1.11 -13.09
N GLY A 230 8.04 0.26 -12.74
CA GLY A 230 8.31 -1.05 -12.13
C GLY A 230 9.14 -1.96 -13.04
N HIS A 231 8.95 -1.91 -14.36
CA HIS A 231 9.79 -2.66 -15.29
C HIS A 231 11.23 -2.18 -15.28
N ILE A 232 11.46 -0.85 -15.29
CA ILE A 232 12.82 -0.28 -15.22
C ILE A 232 13.51 -0.70 -13.91
N LEU A 233 12.81 -0.62 -12.77
CA LEU A 233 13.39 -0.94 -11.47
C LEU A 233 13.76 -2.42 -11.29
N LEU A 234 13.03 -3.31 -11.96
CA LEU A 234 13.19 -4.76 -11.85
C LEU A 234 13.89 -5.37 -13.09
N ASP A 235 14.46 -4.53 -13.96
CA ASP A 235 15.08 -4.91 -15.24
C ASP A 235 14.20 -5.83 -16.11
N VAL A 236 12.91 -5.52 -16.18
CA VAL A 236 11.95 -6.26 -17.01
C VAL A 236 11.99 -5.74 -18.43
N LYS A 237 12.64 -6.50 -19.31
CA LYS A 237 12.71 -6.23 -20.76
C LYS A 237 11.38 -6.57 -21.45
N GLU A 238 11.23 -6.12 -22.69
CA GLU A 238 10.01 -6.28 -23.49
C GLU A 238 9.56 -7.74 -23.60
N SER A 239 10.47 -8.66 -23.95
CA SER A 239 10.16 -10.09 -24.07
C SER A 239 9.59 -10.68 -22.77
N LEU A 240 10.21 -10.34 -21.64
CA LEU A 240 9.77 -10.77 -20.31
C LEU A 240 8.42 -10.14 -19.94
N SER A 241 8.22 -8.87 -20.27
CA SER A 241 6.94 -8.19 -20.09
C SER A 241 5.79 -8.87 -20.84
N LEU A 242 6.02 -9.24 -22.10
CA LEU A 242 5.05 -9.98 -22.92
C LEU A 242 4.78 -11.38 -22.36
N ALA A 243 5.81 -12.04 -21.83
CA ALA A 243 5.65 -13.34 -21.18
C ALA A 243 4.81 -13.25 -19.89
N PHE A 244 5.02 -12.22 -19.05
CA PHE A 244 4.14 -11.94 -17.92
C PHE A 244 2.71 -11.70 -18.36
N ARG A 245 2.48 -10.89 -19.41
CA ARG A 245 1.16 -10.65 -19.97
C ARG A 245 0.48 -11.96 -20.38
N SER A 246 1.18 -12.85 -21.08
CA SER A 246 0.65 -14.14 -21.52
C SER A 246 0.23 -15.02 -20.32
N ALA A 247 1.08 -15.13 -19.30
CA ALA A 247 0.79 -15.90 -18.10
C ALA A 247 -0.40 -15.33 -17.30
N ILE A 248 -0.50 -14.01 -17.20
CA ILE A 248 -1.63 -13.33 -16.55
C ILE A 248 -2.93 -13.58 -17.33
N GLN A 249 -2.90 -13.56 -18.66
CA GLN A 249 -4.07 -13.89 -19.50
C GLN A 249 -4.52 -15.34 -19.34
N LYS A 250 -3.59 -16.26 -19.04
CA LYS A 250 -3.90 -17.66 -18.67
C LYS A 250 -4.46 -17.81 -17.24
N GLY A 251 -4.59 -16.72 -16.50
CA GLY A 251 -5.15 -16.71 -15.14
C GLY A 251 -4.11 -16.84 -14.03
N TYR A 252 -2.81 -16.73 -14.32
CA TYR A 252 -1.74 -16.77 -13.32
C TYR A 252 -1.30 -15.36 -12.91
N ALA A 253 -2.14 -14.60 -12.22
CA ALA A 253 -1.80 -13.23 -11.83
C ALA A 253 -0.63 -13.16 -10.82
N GLY A 254 -0.33 -14.27 -10.12
CA GLY A 254 0.74 -14.34 -9.12
C GLY A 254 2.16 -14.23 -9.68
N VAL A 255 2.36 -14.35 -11.00
CA VAL A 255 3.68 -14.13 -11.62
C VAL A 255 4.06 -12.65 -11.68
N LYS A 256 3.12 -11.74 -11.39
CA LYS A 256 3.32 -10.31 -11.54
C LYS A 256 4.49 -9.85 -10.66
N PRO A 257 5.52 -9.19 -11.24
CA PRO A 257 6.65 -8.73 -10.48
C PRO A 257 6.25 -7.59 -9.53
N GLY A 258 6.92 -7.47 -8.40
CA GLY A 258 6.58 -6.48 -7.39
C GLY A 258 7.57 -6.46 -6.23
N TRP A 259 7.37 -5.50 -5.33
CA TRP A 259 8.24 -5.27 -4.18
C TRP A 259 7.40 -4.92 -2.96
N THR A 260 8.06 -4.77 -1.82
CA THR A 260 7.41 -4.30 -0.58
C THR A 260 7.73 -2.84 -0.37
N ARG A 261 6.77 -2.09 0.15
CA ARG A 261 6.96 -0.70 0.54
C ARG A 261 6.41 -0.40 1.93
N VAL A 262 7.18 0.40 2.66
CA VAL A 262 6.83 0.98 3.96
C VAL A 262 6.96 2.49 3.88
N SER A 263 6.16 3.21 4.67
CA SER A 263 6.13 4.67 4.74
C SER A 263 6.33 5.12 6.18
N PHE A 264 7.14 6.17 6.39
CA PHE A 264 7.39 6.77 7.69
C PHE A 264 6.71 8.14 7.76
N PRO A 265 5.47 8.22 8.25
CA PRO A 265 4.79 9.51 8.38
C PRO A 265 5.54 10.41 9.36
N TYR A 266 5.52 11.72 9.12
CA TYR A 266 6.27 12.70 9.93
C TYR A 266 5.95 12.62 11.44
N TYR A 267 4.71 12.28 11.80
CA TYR A 267 4.25 12.20 13.20
C TYR A 267 4.58 10.86 13.88
N MET A 268 5.25 9.93 13.19
CA MET A 268 5.66 8.63 13.75
C MET A 268 6.62 8.84 14.93
N PRO A 269 6.46 8.13 16.07
CA PRO A 269 7.46 8.11 17.13
C PRO A 269 8.75 7.41 16.69
N MET A 270 9.89 7.85 17.25
CA MET A 270 11.20 7.28 16.89
C MET A 270 11.29 5.79 17.25
N GLU A 271 10.62 5.35 18.32
CA GLU A 271 10.59 3.96 18.75
C GLU A 271 9.89 3.05 17.74
N GLU A 272 8.81 3.55 17.12
CA GLU A 272 8.08 2.82 16.08
C GLU A 272 8.90 2.76 14.79
N PHE A 273 9.57 3.86 14.43
CA PHE A 273 10.49 3.91 13.29
C PHE A 273 11.61 2.86 13.44
N GLU A 274 12.27 2.81 14.60
CA GLU A 274 13.32 1.85 14.91
C GLU A 274 12.81 0.40 14.89
N PHE A 275 11.61 0.16 15.42
CA PHE A 275 10.97 -1.15 15.39
C PHE A 275 10.69 -1.63 13.96
N ILE A 276 10.21 -0.75 13.07
CA ILE A 276 9.97 -1.10 11.67
C ILE A 276 11.28 -1.49 10.97
N LEU A 277 12.36 -0.75 11.18
CA LEU A 277 13.67 -1.09 10.60
C LEU A 277 14.19 -2.43 11.14
N ALA A 278 14.06 -2.67 12.45
CA ALA A 278 14.45 -3.95 13.05
C ALA A 278 13.62 -5.13 12.51
N ALA A 279 12.31 -4.93 12.27
CA ALA A 279 11.45 -5.93 11.65
C ALA A 279 11.86 -6.22 10.20
N MET A 280 12.21 -5.20 9.42
CA MET A 280 12.73 -5.38 8.07
C MET A 280 14.04 -6.18 8.05
N GLU A 281 14.97 -5.86 8.94
CA GLU A 281 16.24 -6.58 9.12
C GLU A 281 16.00 -8.03 9.57
N PHE A 282 15.04 -8.27 10.47
CA PHE A 282 14.64 -9.61 10.87
C PHE A 282 14.18 -10.44 9.68
N ILE A 283 13.29 -9.89 8.83
CA ILE A 283 12.81 -10.63 7.65
C ILE A 283 13.95 -10.81 6.64
N ALA A 284 14.88 -9.86 6.54
CA ALA A 284 16.07 -10.00 5.69
C ALA A 284 17.00 -11.14 6.13
N LEU A 285 17.00 -11.49 7.41
CA LEU A 285 17.78 -12.61 7.95
C LEU A 285 17.00 -13.94 7.93
N TYR A 286 15.74 -13.92 8.35
CA TYR A 286 14.98 -15.13 8.68
C TYR A 286 13.79 -15.37 7.76
N GLY A 287 13.39 -14.39 6.94
CA GLY A 287 12.14 -14.41 6.19
C GLY A 287 11.95 -15.63 5.29
N GLN A 288 13.03 -16.13 4.68
CA GLN A 288 12.96 -17.34 3.86
C GLN A 288 12.51 -18.57 4.64
N ARG A 289 12.84 -18.67 5.94
CA ARG A 289 12.51 -19.81 6.80
C ARG A 289 11.01 -19.97 7.00
N PHE A 290 10.23 -18.90 6.84
CA PHE A 290 8.78 -18.90 7.00
C PHE A 290 8.03 -19.43 5.77
N LEU A 291 8.69 -19.60 4.60
CA LEU A 291 8.03 -20.09 3.38
C LEU A 291 7.19 -21.37 3.57
N PRO A 292 7.64 -22.40 4.33
CA PRO A 292 6.85 -23.61 4.58
C PRO A 292 5.48 -23.34 5.24
N LEU A 293 5.41 -22.31 6.08
CA LEU A 293 4.21 -21.97 6.87
C LEU A 293 3.10 -21.28 6.07
N TYR A 294 3.37 -20.82 4.85
CA TYR A 294 2.40 -20.04 4.08
C TYR A 294 2.10 -20.67 2.74
N HIS A 295 0.86 -20.78 2.29
CA HIS A 295 0.50 -21.19 0.94
C HIS A 295 0.58 -20.01 -0.04
N PHE A 296 1.11 -20.23 -1.25
CA PHE A 296 1.07 -19.25 -2.34
C PHE A 296 0.03 -19.66 -3.38
N ASN A 297 -0.90 -18.75 -3.69
CA ASN A 297 -1.89 -18.95 -4.73
C ASN A 297 -1.41 -18.30 -6.05
N TRP A 298 -0.99 -19.13 -7.01
CA TRP A 298 -0.50 -18.69 -8.32
C TRP A 298 -1.54 -17.90 -9.15
N LYS A 299 -2.84 -18.13 -8.93
CA LYS A 299 -3.89 -17.44 -9.68
C LYS A 299 -4.09 -16.00 -9.22
N THR A 300 -3.99 -15.76 -7.91
CA THR A 300 -4.26 -14.43 -7.32
C THR A 300 -2.99 -13.68 -6.93
N GLY A 301 -1.88 -14.38 -6.66
CA GLY A 301 -0.67 -13.82 -6.06
C GLY A 301 -0.73 -13.67 -4.54
N ASN A 302 -1.79 -14.18 -3.89
CA ASN A 302 -1.97 -14.06 -2.45
C ASN A 302 -1.20 -15.15 -1.70
N TRP A 303 -0.72 -14.76 -0.52
CA TRP A 303 -0.14 -15.66 0.46
C TRP A 303 -1.15 -15.89 1.59
N THR A 304 -1.24 -17.11 2.12
CA THR A 304 -2.14 -17.45 3.24
C THR A 304 -1.42 -18.32 4.27
N PHE A 305 -1.56 -17.97 5.55
CA PHE A 305 -0.94 -18.74 6.63
C PHE A 305 -1.60 -20.13 6.78
N LYS A 306 -0.78 -21.17 6.92
CA LYS A 306 -1.23 -22.55 7.11
C LYS A 306 -1.17 -22.91 8.59
N LYS A 307 -2.29 -22.75 9.29
CA LYS A 307 -2.40 -23.10 10.72
C LYS A 307 -1.97 -24.54 11.01
N LYS A 308 -2.37 -25.51 10.18
CA LYS A 308 -1.98 -26.93 10.36
C LYS A 308 -0.47 -27.14 10.32
N ALA A 309 0.20 -26.61 9.28
CA ALA A 309 1.65 -26.74 9.14
C ALA A 309 2.42 -26.11 10.32
N PHE A 310 1.88 -25.06 10.93
CA PHE A 310 2.45 -24.47 12.14
C PHE A 310 2.27 -25.38 13.36
N MET A 311 1.07 -25.95 13.56
CA MET A 311 0.82 -26.89 14.66
C MET A 311 1.70 -28.15 14.53
N ASP A 312 1.86 -28.69 13.32
CA ASP A 312 2.67 -29.90 13.06
C ASP A 312 4.16 -29.69 13.43
N ILE A 313 4.67 -28.46 13.29
CA ILE A 313 6.03 -28.11 13.69
C ILE A 313 6.14 -27.95 15.21
N GLN A 314 5.07 -27.48 15.87
CA GLN A 314 5.02 -27.38 17.32
C GLN A 314 4.82 -28.73 18.04
N THR A 315 4.15 -29.71 17.43
CA THR A 315 3.99 -31.05 18.04
C THR A 315 5.24 -31.93 17.89
N GLY A 316 6.16 -31.60 16.98
CA GLY A 316 7.42 -32.32 16.79
C GLY A 316 8.55 -31.94 17.77
N GLU A 317 8.40 -30.83 18.49
CA GLU A 317 9.30 -30.40 19.57
C GLU A 317 8.48 -30.29 20.85
N GLU A 318 8.88 -30.93 21.96
CA GLU A 318 8.24 -30.76 23.28
C GLU A 318 8.44 -29.34 23.86
N ARG A 319 7.93 -28.33 23.15
CA ARG A 319 7.84 -26.94 23.61
C ARG A 319 6.49 -26.40 23.16
N GLU A 320 5.49 -26.56 24.02
CA GLU A 320 4.27 -25.76 23.97
C GLU A 320 4.67 -24.27 24.03
N LEU A 321 4.84 -23.66 22.86
CA LEU A 321 4.73 -22.21 22.70
C LEU A 321 3.26 -21.87 22.88
N ASP A 322 2.89 -21.75 24.15
CA ASP A 322 1.55 -21.44 24.60
C ASP A 322 1.10 -20.07 24.08
N PHE A 323 0.31 -20.08 23.01
CA PHE A 323 -0.32 -18.87 22.45
C PHE A 323 -1.26 -18.19 23.44
N SER A 324 -1.70 -18.87 24.51
CA SER A 324 -2.45 -18.22 25.59
C SER A 324 -1.58 -17.26 26.41
N LYS A 325 -0.24 -17.44 26.44
CA LYS A 325 0.68 -16.44 27.00
C LYS A 325 0.87 -15.21 26.11
N LEU A 326 0.60 -15.28 24.80
CA LEU A 326 0.59 -14.10 23.90
C LEU A 326 -0.53 -13.11 24.24
N SER A 327 -1.71 -13.61 24.64
CA SER A 327 -2.81 -12.75 25.09
C SER A 327 -2.62 -12.26 26.54
N ILE A 328 -1.88 -13.00 27.37
CA ILE A 328 -1.60 -12.65 28.78
C ILE A 328 -0.41 -11.67 28.92
N ALA A 329 0.61 -11.75 28.06
CA ALA A 329 1.73 -10.78 28.06
C ALA A 329 1.28 -9.34 27.73
N ASN A 330 0.22 -9.21 26.91
CA ASN A 330 -0.42 -7.93 26.61
C ASN A 330 -1.05 -7.24 27.84
N LYS A 331 -1.27 -7.95 28.96
CA LYS A 331 -1.86 -7.37 30.18
C LYS A 331 -0.84 -6.88 31.21
N LYS A 332 0.48 -7.11 31.04
CA LYS A 332 1.49 -6.79 32.08
C LYS A 332 2.78 -6.08 31.62
N SER A 333 2.96 -5.68 30.37
CA SER A 333 4.10 -4.83 29.98
C SER A 333 3.67 -3.37 29.82
N THR A 334 3.98 -2.53 30.81
CA THR A 334 3.57 -1.13 30.91
C THR A 334 4.28 -0.15 29.95
N GLY A 335 5.10 -0.63 28.99
CA GLY A 335 5.83 0.23 28.04
C GLY A 335 5.83 -0.29 26.60
N VAL A 336 5.69 0.61 25.63
CA VAL A 336 5.68 0.33 24.17
C VAL A 336 6.95 -0.40 23.73
N VAL A 337 8.11 -0.02 24.28
CA VAL A 337 9.41 -0.65 23.98
C VAL A 337 9.45 -2.13 24.36
N ASN A 338 8.89 -2.49 25.51
CA ASN A 338 8.83 -3.89 25.96
C ASN A 338 7.97 -4.76 25.03
N LYS A 339 6.92 -4.15 24.45
CA LYS A 339 6.06 -4.83 23.47
C LYS A 339 6.81 -5.14 22.18
N TYR A 340 7.53 -4.18 21.61
CA TYR A 340 8.33 -4.39 20.40
C TYR A 340 9.44 -5.42 20.58
N ALA A 341 10.14 -5.38 21.71
CA ALA A 341 11.13 -6.39 22.05
C ALA A 341 10.52 -7.81 22.10
N SER A 342 9.34 -7.95 22.72
CA SER A 342 8.63 -9.24 22.80
C SER A 342 8.26 -9.80 21.42
N TYR A 343 7.84 -8.95 20.47
CA TYR A 343 7.54 -9.38 19.11
C TYR A 343 8.78 -9.90 18.38
N LEU A 344 9.90 -9.19 18.50
CA LEU A 344 11.17 -9.63 17.90
C LEU A 344 11.67 -10.94 18.50
N GLU A 345 11.51 -11.13 19.82
CA GLU A 345 11.91 -12.36 20.51
C GLU A 345 11.06 -13.56 20.10
N ILE A 346 9.73 -13.40 20.08
CA ILE A 346 8.81 -14.45 19.63
C ILE A 346 9.08 -14.83 18.18
N ALA A 347 9.23 -13.84 17.29
CA ALA A 347 9.54 -14.07 15.90
C ALA A 347 10.87 -14.84 15.74
N ARG A 348 11.90 -14.50 16.53
CA ARG A 348 13.19 -15.19 16.54
C ARG A 348 13.09 -16.63 17.00
N ASN A 349 12.29 -16.90 18.04
CA ASN A 349 12.06 -18.26 18.52
C ASN A 349 11.39 -19.12 17.45
N ILE A 350 10.38 -18.59 16.76
CA ILE A 350 9.74 -19.28 15.63
C ILE A 350 10.73 -19.49 14.48
N ALA A 351 11.52 -18.47 14.12
CA ALA A 351 12.51 -18.60 13.06
C ALA A 351 13.60 -19.64 13.33
N ASN A 352 13.91 -19.89 14.61
CA ASN A 352 14.91 -20.85 15.04
C ASN A 352 14.41 -22.30 14.99
N SER A 353 13.11 -22.54 15.14
CA SER A 353 12.52 -23.88 14.96
C SER A 353 12.27 -24.23 13.49
N LEU A 354 12.39 -23.26 12.58
CA LEU A 354 12.17 -23.45 11.15
C LEU A 354 13.46 -23.81 10.39
N PRO A 355 13.36 -24.61 9.32
CA PRO A 355 14.53 -24.99 8.51
C PRO A 355 15.19 -23.75 7.90
N LYS A 356 16.53 -23.66 8.01
CA LYS A 356 17.31 -22.51 7.52
C LYS A 356 17.15 -22.28 6.02
N PHE A 357 17.11 -23.36 5.25
CA PHE A 357 17.00 -23.35 3.78
C PHE A 357 15.84 -24.26 3.36
N PRO A 358 14.60 -23.77 3.37
CA PRO A 358 13.46 -24.58 2.95
C PRO A 358 13.56 -24.91 1.46
N ALA A 359 13.10 -26.11 1.11
CA ALA A 359 13.03 -26.59 -0.26
C ALA A 359 12.14 -25.67 -1.10
N GLN A 360 12.55 -25.45 -2.36
CA GLN A 360 11.78 -24.68 -3.32
C GLN A 360 10.48 -25.41 -3.65
N ARG A 361 9.37 -24.67 -3.71
CA ARG A 361 8.08 -25.26 -4.10
C ARG A 361 8.01 -25.56 -5.58
N LYS A 362 7.21 -26.59 -5.88
CA LYS A 362 6.83 -26.94 -7.24
C LYS A 362 6.04 -25.80 -7.86
N VAL A 363 6.57 -25.27 -8.96
CA VAL A 363 5.86 -24.36 -9.85
C VAL A 363 4.90 -25.20 -10.71
N PRO A 364 3.65 -24.76 -10.95
CA PRO A 364 2.75 -25.42 -11.89
C PRO A 364 3.41 -25.61 -13.25
N LYS A 365 3.20 -26.78 -13.88
CA LYS A 365 3.84 -27.14 -15.17
C LYS A 365 3.53 -26.14 -16.30
N ASP A 366 2.41 -25.44 -16.19
CA ASP A 366 1.92 -24.48 -17.19
C ASP A 366 2.60 -23.11 -17.11
N ILE A 367 3.41 -22.86 -16.07
CA ILE A 367 4.15 -21.62 -15.86
C ILE A 367 5.62 -21.86 -16.20
N ASP A 368 6.15 -21.06 -17.11
CA ASP A 368 7.58 -21.05 -17.39
C ASP A 368 8.37 -20.58 -16.16
N LEU A 369 9.39 -21.36 -15.78
CA LEU A 369 10.28 -21.07 -14.66
C LEU A 369 11.04 -19.75 -14.84
N SER A 370 11.23 -19.29 -16.08
CA SER A 370 11.84 -18.00 -16.39
C SER A 370 11.03 -16.82 -15.83
N LEU A 371 9.71 -16.99 -15.66
CA LEU A 371 8.79 -15.97 -15.13
C LEU A 371 8.76 -15.89 -13.61
N VAL A 372 9.37 -16.86 -12.93
CA VAL A 372 9.36 -16.92 -11.47
C VAL A 372 10.60 -16.19 -10.94
N HIS A 373 10.48 -14.87 -10.77
CA HIS A 373 11.58 -14.01 -10.28
C HIS A 373 11.68 -13.94 -8.75
N PHE A 374 10.96 -14.80 -8.05
CA PHE A 374 10.93 -14.83 -6.59
C PHE A 374 10.99 -16.27 -6.07
N ARG A 375 11.37 -16.42 -4.79
CA ARG A 375 11.38 -17.72 -4.11
C ARG A 375 9.97 -18.08 -3.65
N VAL A 376 9.58 -19.35 -3.85
CA VAL A 376 8.24 -19.90 -3.52
C VAL A 376 8.34 -21.14 -2.67
#